data_AF-A0A6B3CH40-F1
#
_entry.id   AF-A0A6B3CH40-F1
#
_cell.length_a   1.000
_cell.length_b   1.000
_cell.length_c   1.000
_cell.angle_alpha   90.00
_cell.angle_beta   90.00
_cell.angle_gamma   90.00
#
_symmetry.space_group_name_H-M   'P 1'
#
loop_
_entity.id
_entity.type
_entity.pdbx_description
1 polymer ?
#
loop_
_entity_poly.entity_id
_entity_poly.type
_entity_poly.pdbx_seq_one_letter_code
_entity_poly.pdbx_strand_id
1 'polypeptide(L)'
;DEGIKVPADARAVVVAPSVVADRYVQLTPAYGKGPALADGAVLPASRNHVPVEIDQIYDSITDLGKALGPDGANADGALSGLLRTGAANLDGNGEAIGD
;
A
#
# COMPACT_ATOMS: atom_id res chain seq x y z
N ASP A 1 -24.54 19.71 -10.65
CA ASP A 1 -25.45 19.29 -9.58
C ASP A 1 -25.17 20.18 -8.38
N GLU A 2 -26.02 21.18 -8.15
CA GLU A 2 -25.81 22.22 -7.13
C GLU A 2 -26.49 21.89 -5.79
N GLY A 3 -27.15 20.73 -5.71
CA GLY A 3 -27.91 20.31 -4.52
C GLY A 3 -27.12 19.46 -3.52
N ILE A 4 -25.96 18.93 -3.91
CA ILE A 4 -25.20 17.96 -3.12
C ILE A 4 -24.18 18.66 -2.24
N LYS A 5 -24.37 18.57 -0.92
CA LYS A 5 -23.42 19.06 0.06
C LYS A 5 -22.28 18.05 0.24
N VAL A 6 -21.08 18.57 0.42
CA VAL A 6 -19.86 17.81 0.74
C VAL A 6 -19.36 18.30 2.11
N PRO A 7 -18.90 17.45 3.03
CA PRO A 7 -18.31 17.90 4.30
C PRO A 7 -17.10 18.82 4.09
N ALA A 8 -16.91 19.81 4.96
CA ALA A 8 -15.76 20.71 4.89
C ALA A 8 -14.40 20.01 5.05
N ASP A 9 -14.37 18.84 5.67
CA ASP A 9 -13.20 18.00 5.89
C ASP A 9 -13.15 16.77 4.96
N ALA A 10 -13.96 16.77 3.88
CA ALA A 10 -13.98 15.69 2.92
C ALA A 10 -12.61 15.43 2.29
N ARG A 11 -12.40 14.18 1.89
CA ARG A 11 -11.22 13.69 1.21
C ARG A 11 -11.61 13.19 -0.17
N ALA A 12 -10.72 13.36 -1.13
CA ALA A 12 -10.84 12.73 -2.43
C ALA A 12 -10.13 11.38 -2.41
N VAL A 13 -10.81 10.37 -2.94
CA VAL A 13 -10.23 9.05 -3.21
C VAL A 13 -10.42 8.75 -4.68
N VAL A 14 -9.33 8.44 -5.39
CA VAL A 14 -9.44 7.90 -6.75
C VAL A 14 -9.80 6.43 -6.64
N VAL A 15 -10.90 6.02 -7.24
CA VAL A 15 -11.35 4.63 -7.23
C VAL A 15 -11.15 4.04 -8.62
N ALA A 16 -10.35 2.97 -8.68
CA ALA A 16 -10.14 2.14 -9.86
C ALA A 16 -10.81 0.77 -9.61
N PRO A 17 -12.07 0.56 -10.02
CA PRO A 17 -12.79 -0.67 -9.69
C PRO A 17 -12.20 -1.91 -10.39
N SER A 18 -11.41 -1.73 -11.45
CA SER A 18 -10.59 -2.77 -12.06
C SER A 18 -9.42 -2.15 -12.83
N VAL A 19 -8.48 -2.98 -13.31
CA VAL A 19 -7.31 -2.55 -14.10
C VAL A 19 -7.70 -1.89 -15.44
N VAL A 20 -8.86 -2.27 -16.00
CA VAL A 20 -9.28 -1.86 -17.34
C VAL A 20 -10.39 -0.82 -17.31
N ALA A 21 -11.08 -0.67 -16.18
CA ALA A 21 -12.18 0.28 -16.03
C ALA A 21 -11.68 1.72 -15.86
N ASP A 22 -12.52 2.67 -16.25
CA ASP A 22 -12.29 4.08 -16.00
C ASP A 22 -12.24 4.36 -14.49
N ARG A 23 -11.36 5.28 -14.11
CA ARG A 23 -11.21 5.76 -12.73
C ARG A 23 -12.22 6.87 -12.46
N TYR A 24 -12.73 6.95 -11.23
CA TYR A 24 -13.54 8.07 -10.77
C TYR A 24 -13.03 8.64 -9.44
N VAL A 25 -13.40 9.87 -9.13
CA VAL A 25 -13.12 10.49 -7.84
C VAL A 25 -14.33 10.36 -6.93
N GLN A 26 -14.13 9.78 -5.75
CA GLN A 26 -15.12 9.72 -4.69
C GLN A 26 -14.76 10.71 -3.59
N LEU A 27 -15.74 11.51 -3.17
CA LEU A 27 -15.61 12.36 -1.99
C LEU A 27 -16.18 11.63 -0.77
N THR A 28 -15.40 11.58 0.31
CA THR A 28 -15.77 10.86 1.53
C THR A 28 -15.37 11.66 2.79
N PRO A 29 -16.16 11.63 3.87
CA PRO A 29 -17.42 10.90 4.03
C PRO A 29 -18.59 11.59 3.31
N ALA A 30 -19.73 10.90 3.23
CA ALA A 30 -20.98 11.53 2.79
C ALA A 30 -21.39 12.64 3.75
N TYR A 31 -22.00 13.71 3.24
CA TYR A 31 -22.47 14.80 4.08
C TYR A 31 -23.62 14.34 4.99
N GLY A 32 -23.44 14.54 6.30
CA GLY A 32 -24.49 14.33 7.29
C GLY A 32 -24.93 15.64 7.94
N LYS A 33 -24.00 16.28 8.65
CA LYS A 33 -24.23 17.52 9.41
C LYS A 33 -22.95 18.34 9.51
N GLY A 34 -23.07 19.61 9.89
CA GLY A 34 -21.93 20.50 10.10
C GLY A 34 -21.58 21.34 8.88
N PRO A 35 -20.38 21.93 8.84
CA PRO A 35 -19.98 22.82 7.76
C PRO A 35 -19.83 22.06 6.44
N ALA A 36 -20.31 22.67 5.36
CA ALA A 36 -20.09 22.19 4.00
C ALA A 36 -18.77 22.75 3.44
N LEU A 37 -18.18 22.00 2.51
CA LEU A 37 -17.02 22.44 1.75
C LEU A 37 -17.36 23.72 0.99
N ALA A 38 -16.50 24.73 1.12
CA ALA A 38 -16.68 26.00 0.43
C ALA A 38 -16.43 25.84 -1.08
N ASP A 39 -17.05 26.71 -1.87
CA ASP A 39 -16.76 26.78 -3.29
C ASP A 39 -15.29 27.14 -3.52
N GLY A 40 -14.68 26.54 -4.55
CA GLY A 40 -13.26 26.69 -4.86
C GLY A 40 -12.29 26.10 -3.83
N ALA A 41 -12.75 25.34 -2.84
CA ALA A 41 -11.86 24.73 -1.85
C ALA A 41 -10.88 23.72 -2.48
N VAL A 42 -9.62 23.78 -2.06
CA VAL A 42 -8.58 22.84 -2.49
C VAL A 42 -8.46 21.71 -1.48
N LEU A 43 -8.63 20.47 -1.95
CA LEU A 43 -8.37 19.27 -1.14
C LEU A 43 -6.89 18.90 -1.25
N PRO A 44 -6.07 19.08 -0.20
CA PRO A 44 -4.63 18.83 -0.28
C PRO A 44 -4.34 17.34 -0.47
N ALA A 45 -3.40 17.03 -1.38
CA ALA A 45 -3.04 15.66 -1.74
C ALA A 45 -2.62 14.79 -0.54
N SER A 46 -2.00 15.39 0.48
CA SER A 46 -1.56 14.70 1.70
C SER A 46 -2.69 14.03 2.51
N ARG A 47 -3.95 14.42 2.26
CA ARG A 47 -5.14 13.82 2.91
C ARG A 47 -6.01 13.03 1.94
N ASN A 48 -5.68 13.05 0.65
CA ASN A 48 -6.38 12.33 -0.40
C ASN A 48 -5.66 11.00 -0.66
N HIS A 49 -6.37 10.03 -1.22
CA HIS A 49 -5.79 8.72 -1.52
C HIS A 49 -5.87 8.44 -3.02
N VAL A 50 -4.72 8.08 -3.58
CA VAL A 50 -4.61 7.55 -4.95
C VAL A 50 -4.16 6.09 -4.81
N PRO A 51 -4.80 5.15 -5.51
CA PRO A 51 -4.38 3.76 -5.49
C PRO A 51 -2.91 3.62 -5.92
N VAL A 52 -2.25 2.59 -5.39
CA VAL A 52 -0.94 2.19 -5.90
C VAL A 52 -1.13 1.67 -7.32
N GLU A 53 -0.32 2.19 -8.23
CA GLU A 53 -0.37 1.80 -9.64
C GLU A 53 0.41 0.48 -9.86
N ILE A 54 0.05 -0.27 -10.91
CA ILE A 54 0.60 -1.62 -11.16
C ILE A 54 2.12 -1.58 -11.43
N ASP A 55 2.60 -0.55 -12.10
CA ASP A 55 4.03 -0.28 -12.30
C ASP A 55 4.77 -0.12 -10.97
N GLN A 56 4.21 0.63 -10.01
CA GLN A 56 4.79 0.80 -8.67
C GLN A 56 4.87 -0.52 -7.90
N ILE A 57 3.92 -1.45 -8.12
CA ILE A 57 3.99 -2.80 -7.55
C ILE A 57 5.16 -3.57 -8.16
N TYR A 58 5.33 -3.53 -9.48
CA TYR A 58 6.45 -4.18 -10.16
C TYR A 58 7.80 -3.61 -9.74
N ASP A 59 7.89 -2.29 -9.60
CA ASP A 59 9.09 -1.61 -9.13
C ASP A 59 9.42 -2.04 -7.70
N SER A 60 8.41 -2.07 -6.81
CA SER A 60 8.60 -2.52 -5.42
C SER A 60 9.08 -3.97 -5.33
N ILE A 61 8.53 -4.87 -6.14
CA ILE A 61 8.98 -6.27 -6.22
C ILE A 61 10.42 -6.34 -6.72
N THR A 62 10.74 -5.56 -7.75
CA THR A 62 12.08 -5.51 -8.34
C THR A 62 13.10 -4.99 -7.33
N ASP A 63 12.77 -3.91 -6.63
CA ASP A 63 13.65 -3.30 -5.64
C ASP A 63 13.84 -4.18 -4.40
N LEU A 64 12.78 -4.88 -3.97
CA LEU A 64 12.91 -5.92 -2.94
C LEU A 64 13.84 -7.04 -3.41
N GLY A 65 13.69 -7.50 -4.65
CA GLY A 65 14.54 -8.52 -5.25
C GLY A 65 16.01 -8.10 -5.31
N LYS A 66 16.29 -6.86 -5.71
CA LYS A 66 17.66 -6.29 -5.69
C LYS A 66 18.21 -6.19 -4.27
N ALA A 67 17.41 -5.68 -3.34
CA ALA A 67 17.81 -5.48 -1.95
C ALA A 67 18.14 -6.79 -1.24
N LEU A 68 17.44 -7.88 -1.56
CA LEU A 68 17.67 -9.21 -0.96
C LEU A 68 18.59 -10.11 -1.79
N GLY A 69 18.84 -9.74 -3.05
CA GLY A 69 19.57 -10.54 -4.02
C GLY A 69 21.09 -10.57 -3.81
N PRO A 70 21.83 -11.18 -4.75
CA PRO A 70 23.28 -11.33 -4.69
C PRO A 70 24.05 -10.00 -4.79
N ASP A 71 23.40 -8.91 -5.15
CA ASP A 71 24.00 -7.57 -5.15
C ASP A 71 23.58 -6.74 -3.91
N GLY A 72 22.78 -7.33 -3.01
CA GLY A 72 22.23 -6.69 -1.81
C GLY A 72 22.58 -7.44 -0.53
N ALA A 73 21.59 -7.68 0.33
CA ALA A 73 21.76 -8.36 1.62
C ALA A 73 22.31 -9.79 1.51
N ASN A 74 22.25 -10.41 0.33
CA ASN A 74 22.83 -11.72 0.06
C ASN A 74 24.16 -11.63 -0.71
N ALA A 75 24.82 -10.48 -0.77
CA ALA A 75 26.11 -10.32 -1.46
C ALA A 75 27.18 -11.29 -0.98
N ASP A 76 27.31 -11.45 0.33
CA ASP A 76 28.23 -12.41 0.94
C ASP A 76 27.54 -13.75 1.27
N GLY A 77 26.34 -13.99 0.73
CA GLY A 77 25.55 -15.18 1.04
C GLY A 77 24.91 -15.19 2.43
N ALA A 78 24.92 -14.06 3.16
CA ALA A 78 24.43 -13.98 4.54
C ALA A 78 22.98 -14.44 4.70
N LEU A 79 22.07 -13.95 3.83
CA LEU A 79 20.67 -14.37 3.84
C LEU A 79 20.53 -15.88 3.57
N SER A 80 21.29 -16.40 2.61
CA SER A 80 21.32 -17.83 2.30
C SER A 80 21.86 -18.67 3.48
N GLY A 81 22.85 -18.14 4.20
CA GLY A 81 23.42 -18.77 5.40
C GLY A 81 22.42 -18.82 6.57
N LEU A 82 21.68 -17.73 6.79
CA LEU A 82 20.62 -17.67 7.80
C LEU A 82 19.52 -18.70 7.51
N LEU A 83 19.04 -18.76 6.27
CA LEU A 83 18.03 -19.74 5.84
C LEU A 83 18.53 -21.18 6.03
N ARG A 84 19.78 -21.46 5.66
CA ARG A 84 20.38 -22.79 5.82
C ARG A 84 20.52 -23.19 7.28
N THR A 85 20.95 -22.26 8.13
CA THR A 85 21.11 -22.50 9.58
C THR A 85 19.75 -22.71 10.24
N GLY A 86 18.76 -21.87 9.90
CA GLY A 86 17.38 -22.03 10.36
C GLY A 86 16.80 -23.38 9.94
N ALA A 87 16.95 -23.76 8.67
CA ALA A 87 16.49 -25.07 8.18
C ALA A 87 17.16 -26.24 8.91
N ALA A 88 18.47 -26.20 9.10
CA ALA A 88 19.21 -27.23 9.85
C ALA A 88 18.78 -27.32 11.32
N ASN A 89 18.45 -26.18 11.94
CA ASN A 89 17.95 -26.14 13.30
C ASN A 89 16.50 -26.64 13.40
N LEU A 90 15.69 -26.56 12.34
CA LEU A 90 14.30 -27.03 12.34
C LEU A 90 14.17 -28.49 11.89
N ASP A 91 15.13 -28.99 11.12
CA ASP A 91 15.18 -30.39 10.67
C ASP A 91 15.43 -31.33 11.85
N GLY A 92 14.42 -32.12 12.21
CA GLY A 92 14.48 -33.07 13.32
C GLY A 92 14.34 -32.49 14.73
N ASN A 93 14.36 -31.17 14.93
CA ASN A 93 14.19 -30.52 16.25
C ASN A 93 12.79 -29.92 16.47
N GLY A 94 11.82 -30.22 15.61
CA GLY A 94 10.47 -29.64 15.71
C GLY A 94 9.78 -29.86 17.07
N GLU A 95 10.03 -31.00 17.72
CA GLU A 95 9.48 -31.33 19.04
C GLU A 95 10.08 -30.46 20.16
N ALA A 96 11.36 -30.07 20.06
CA ALA A 96 12.03 -29.21 21.04
C ALA A 96 11.67 -27.71 20.90
N ILE A 97 11.09 -27.30 19.76
CA ILE A 97 10.68 -25.91 19.47
C ILE A 97 9.16 -25.72 19.61
N GLY A 98 8.39 -26.80 19.50
CA GLY A 98 6.92 -26.78 19.56
C GLY A 98 6.31 -26.74 20.97
N ASP A 99 7.12 -26.91 22.00
CA ASP A 99 6.78 -26.75 23.43
C ASP A 99 7.27 -25.39 23.97
#